data_AF-A0A2V6CR68-F1
#
_entry.id   AF-A0A2V6CR68-F1
#
_cell.length_a   1.000
_cell.length_b   1.000
_cell.length_c   1.000
_cell.angle_alpha   90.00
_cell.angle_beta   90.00
_cell.angle_gamma   90.00
#
_symmetry.space_group_name_H-M   'P 1'
#
loop_
_entity.id
_entity.type
_entity.pdbx_description
1 polymer ?
#
loop_
_entity_poly.entity_id
_entity_poly.type
_entity_poly.pdbx_seq_one_letter_code
_entity_poly.pdbx_strand_id
1 'polypeptide(L)'
;MEHWLQNYDPLRNACLSTTLAALPVVVLLGAIAFFHIRIHLCALLGLAVALAIALFVYHMPAKAAAATTLFGAAYGLFPIGWIILNLIFLYQLTVKKGLFEVLRNSLGSFAPDPRVQVILIAFSFGAFLEGAAGFGTPVAVTAAILIQLGFKPLQASGLSLIANTAPVAYGALGTPIIALSGVTGLDLHHLSAMVGRQLPFFSLIVPFWVVWAYAGFRGMLGVWPAALTAGVAFAVPQFLVSNFHGPWLVDIVAAICSMIAVAVLLKFWRPKEAWEAQHIAVYEIR
;
A
#
# COMPACT_ATOMS: atom_id res chain seq x y z
N MET A 1 8.60 -16.23 35.60
CA MET A 1 7.30 -15.82 35.05
C MET A 1 6.78 -17.00 34.24
N GLU A 2 5.64 -17.58 34.60
CA GLU A 2 5.03 -18.61 33.76
C GLU A 2 4.68 -17.99 32.40
N HIS A 3 5.24 -18.54 31.32
CA HIS A 3 4.90 -18.14 29.98
C HIS A 3 3.50 -18.65 29.67
N TRP A 4 2.55 -17.74 29.44
CA TRP A 4 1.24 -18.13 28.95
C TRP A 4 1.40 -18.67 27.53
N LEU A 5 1.02 -19.93 27.32
CA LEU A 5 1.00 -20.58 26.03
C LEU A 5 -0.40 -20.43 25.43
N GLN A 6 -0.47 -19.81 24.25
CA GLN A 6 -1.73 -19.63 23.54
C GLN A 6 -2.28 -20.99 23.07
N ASN A 7 -3.48 -21.34 23.49
CA ASN A 7 -4.24 -22.42 22.88
C ASN A 7 -4.89 -21.90 21.59
N TYR A 8 -4.49 -22.42 20.43
CA TYR A 8 -5.05 -22.04 19.13
C TYR A 8 -6.45 -22.60 18.86
N ASP A 9 -6.89 -23.61 19.63
CA ASP A 9 -8.22 -24.23 19.50
C ASP A 9 -8.98 -24.26 20.84
N PRO A 10 -9.40 -23.11 21.38
CA PRO A 10 -10.14 -23.05 22.65
C PRO A 10 -11.51 -23.71 22.59
N LEU A 11 -12.13 -23.80 21.40
CA LEU A 11 -13.47 -24.35 21.21
C LEU A 11 -13.48 -25.82 20.74
N ARG A 12 -12.30 -26.46 20.61
CA ARG A 12 -12.14 -27.83 20.07
C ARG A 12 -12.73 -28.00 18.66
N ASN A 13 -12.78 -26.91 17.90
CA ASN A 13 -13.25 -26.85 16.54
C ASN A 13 -12.50 -25.71 15.84
N ALA A 14 -11.58 -26.08 14.94
CA ALA A 14 -10.74 -25.14 14.23
C ALA A 14 -11.55 -24.04 13.53
N CYS A 15 -12.66 -24.36 12.88
CA CYS A 15 -13.49 -23.37 12.20
C CYS A 15 -14.08 -22.35 13.19
N LEU A 16 -14.65 -22.80 14.30
CA LEU A 16 -15.24 -21.89 15.31
C LEU A 16 -14.16 -21.04 15.99
N SER A 17 -13.04 -21.65 16.36
CA SER A 17 -11.89 -20.96 16.96
C SER A 17 -11.31 -19.89 16.02
N THR A 18 -11.20 -20.19 14.72
CA THR A 18 -10.76 -19.21 13.71
C THR A 18 -11.79 -18.11 13.47
N THR A 19 -13.09 -18.43 13.36
CA THR A 19 -14.14 -17.41 13.18
C THR A 19 -14.18 -16.45 14.35
N LEU A 20 -14.05 -16.97 15.58
CA LEU A 20 -13.99 -16.16 16.78
C LEU A 20 -12.73 -15.27 16.79
N ALA A 21 -11.56 -15.83 16.49
CA ALA A 21 -10.31 -15.08 16.42
C ALA A 21 -10.34 -13.96 15.35
N ALA A 22 -11.16 -14.10 14.31
CA ALA A 22 -11.33 -13.10 13.26
C ALA A 22 -12.28 -11.94 13.66
N LEU A 23 -13.09 -12.08 14.71
CA LEU A 23 -14.10 -11.08 15.09
C LEU A 23 -13.54 -9.67 15.32
N PRO A 24 -12.38 -9.44 15.98
CA PRO A 24 -11.83 -8.09 16.14
C PRO A 24 -11.60 -7.39 14.80
N VAL A 25 -11.10 -8.13 13.80
CA VAL A 25 -10.85 -7.62 12.45
C VAL A 25 -12.17 -7.36 11.73
N VAL A 26 -13.13 -8.29 11.83
CA VAL A 26 -14.47 -8.13 11.22
C VAL A 26 -15.20 -6.92 11.79
N VAL A 27 -15.14 -6.72 13.11
CA VAL A 27 -15.75 -5.56 13.78
C VAL A 27 -15.06 -4.27 13.34
N LEU A 28 -13.73 -4.23 13.34
CA LEU A 28 -12.99 -3.04 12.92
C LEU A 28 -13.28 -2.68 11.45
N LEU A 29 -13.15 -3.64 10.54
CA LEU A 29 -13.36 -3.41 9.11
C LEU A 29 -14.84 -3.17 8.78
N GLY A 30 -15.75 -3.91 9.41
CA GLY A 30 -17.20 -3.75 9.20
C GLY A 30 -17.72 -2.41 9.72
N ALA A 31 -17.22 -1.94 10.88
CA ALA A 31 -17.53 -0.61 11.42
C ALA A 31 -17.11 0.52 10.47
N ILE A 32 -15.98 0.36 9.77
CA ILE A 32 -15.51 1.31 8.77
C ILE A 32 -16.35 1.20 7.49
N ALA A 33 -16.46 0.00 6.93
CA ALA A 33 -16.99 -0.22 5.58
C ALA A 33 -18.52 -0.05 5.48
N PHE A 34 -19.27 -0.51 6.48
CA PHE A 34 -20.74 -0.50 6.43
C PHE A 34 -21.33 0.62 7.28
N PHE A 35 -20.80 0.80 8.50
CA PHE A 35 -21.35 1.76 9.45
C PHE A 35 -20.71 3.14 9.37
N HIS A 36 -19.63 3.30 8.60
CA HIS A 36 -18.92 4.57 8.39
C HIS A 36 -18.53 5.27 9.70
N ILE A 37 -18.22 4.47 10.74
CA ILE A 37 -17.81 4.97 12.05
C ILE A 37 -16.40 5.57 11.96
N ARG A 38 -16.11 6.57 12.79
CA ARG A 38 -14.78 7.21 12.85
C ARG A 38 -13.70 6.16 13.18
N ILE A 39 -12.59 6.17 12.43
CA ILE A 39 -11.52 5.15 12.49
C ILE A 39 -11.02 4.88 13.92
N HIS A 40 -10.83 5.93 14.74
CA HIS A 40 -10.37 5.77 16.13
C HIS A 40 -11.38 5.01 17.00
N LEU A 41 -12.69 5.19 16.77
CA LEU A 41 -13.72 4.42 17.48
C LEU A 41 -13.74 2.97 17.00
N CYS A 42 -13.56 2.72 15.69
CA CYS A 42 -13.45 1.36 15.14
C CYS A 42 -12.27 0.60 15.76
N ALA A 43 -11.12 1.27 15.92
CA ALA A 43 -9.96 0.70 16.59
C ALA A 43 -10.24 0.35 18.06
N LEU A 44 -10.93 1.23 18.80
CA LEU A 44 -11.34 0.96 20.18
C LEU A 44 -12.33 -0.20 20.29
N LEU A 45 -13.30 -0.29 19.37
CA LEU A 45 -14.24 -1.42 19.30
C LEU A 45 -13.52 -2.73 19.00
N GLY A 46 -12.60 -2.73 18.02
CA GLY A 46 -11.77 -3.90 17.72
C GLY A 46 -10.94 -4.33 18.92
N LEU A 47 -10.32 -3.38 19.64
CA LEU A 47 -9.56 -3.65 20.87
C LEU A 47 -10.46 -4.24 21.97
N ALA A 48 -11.65 -3.67 22.18
CA ALA A 48 -12.59 -4.16 23.18
C ALA A 48 -13.01 -5.61 22.90
N VAL A 49 -13.30 -5.93 21.63
CA VAL A 49 -13.65 -7.29 21.19
C VAL A 49 -12.46 -8.24 21.34
N ALA A 50 -11.25 -7.82 20.97
CA ALA A 50 -10.03 -8.60 21.14
C ALA A 50 -9.78 -8.92 22.62
N LEU A 51 -9.91 -7.93 23.51
CA LEU A 51 -9.77 -8.11 24.95
C LEU A 51 -10.83 -9.05 25.53
N ALA A 52 -12.09 -8.90 25.12
CA ALA A 52 -13.17 -9.78 25.56
C ALA A 52 -12.87 -11.24 25.17
N ILE A 53 -12.48 -11.48 23.92
CA ILE A 53 -12.16 -12.83 23.43
C ILE A 53 -10.93 -13.40 24.14
N ALA A 54 -9.88 -12.59 24.32
CA ALA A 54 -8.66 -13.01 25.00
C ALA A 54 -8.92 -13.44 26.45
N LEU A 55 -9.71 -12.65 27.20
CA LEU A 55 -10.00 -12.91 28.61
C LEU A 55 -10.99 -14.05 28.80
N PHE A 56 -12.10 -14.06 28.04
CA PHE A 56 -13.23 -14.96 28.30
C PHE A 56 -13.17 -16.28 27.51
N VAL A 57 -12.50 -16.31 26.35
CA VAL A 57 -12.46 -17.52 25.52
C VAL A 57 -11.09 -18.18 25.53
N TYR A 58 -10.04 -17.39 25.34
CA TYR A 58 -8.66 -17.91 25.42
C TYR A 58 -8.13 -18.00 26.85
N HIS A 59 -8.91 -17.53 27.84
CA HIS A 59 -8.58 -17.57 29.26
C HIS A 59 -7.20 -16.95 29.55
N MET A 60 -6.84 -15.91 28.80
CA MET A 60 -5.58 -15.19 28.96
C MET A 60 -5.56 -14.48 30.32
N PRO A 61 -4.48 -14.59 31.12
CA PRO A 61 -4.37 -13.87 32.37
C PRO A 61 -4.53 -12.35 32.18
N ALA A 62 -5.35 -11.70 33.00
CA ALA A 62 -5.65 -10.27 32.85
C ALA A 62 -4.41 -9.36 32.84
N LYS A 63 -3.37 -9.72 33.62
CA LYS A 63 -2.08 -9.02 33.61
C LYS A 63 -1.38 -9.10 32.24
N ALA A 64 -1.41 -10.26 31.60
CA ALA A 64 -0.83 -10.45 30.28
C ALA A 64 -1.65 -9.69 29.22
N ALA A 65 -2.98 -9.76 29.28
CA ALA A 65 -3.86 -9.02 28.36
C ALA A 65 -3.64 -7.49 28.44
N ALA A 66 -3.51 -6.95 29.66
CA ALA A 66 -3.21 -5.54 29.88
C ALA A 66 -1.81 -5.17 29.37
N ALA A 67 -0.81 -6.01 29.63
CA ALA A 67 0.57 -5.81 29.15
C ALA A 67 0.63 -5.81 27.62
N THR A 68 -0.01 -6.75 26.94
CA THR A 68 -0.08 -6.79 25.47
C THR A 68 -0.81 -5.58 24.89
N THR A 69 -1.87 -5.11 25.55
CA THR A 69 -2.60 -3.91 25.13
C THR A 69 -1.71 -2.66 25.21
N LEU A 70 -1.03 -2.46 26.34
CA LEU A 70 -0.10 -1.34 26.52
C LEU A 70 1.08 -1.42 25.56
N PHE A 71 1.61 -2.62 25.34
CA PHE A 71 2.68 -2.85 24.38
C PHE A 71 2.24 -2.50 22.96
N GLY A 72 1.06 -2.93 22.52
CA GLY A 72 0.50 -2.57 21.22
C GLY A 72 0.28 -1.05 21.07
N ALA A 73 -0.24 -0.39 22.12
CA ALA A 73 -0.40 1.06 22.13
C ALA A 73 0.95 1.80 22.03
N ALA A 74 1.96 1.35 22.78
CA ALA A 74 3.32 1.89 22.71
C ALA A 74 3.96 1.65 21.34
N TYR A 75 3.76 0.47 20.74
CA TYR A 75 4.25 0.13 19.40
C TYR A 75 3.62 1.01 18.32
N GLY A 76 2.32 1.31 18.45
CA GLY A 76 1.64 2.27 17.56
C GLY A 76 2.16 3.70 17.75
N LEU A 77 2.37 4.14 18.99
CA LEU A 77 2.77 5.52 19.27
C LEU A 77 4.23 5.81 18.89
N PHE A 78 5.15 4.92 19.26
CA PHE A 78 6.59 5.13 19.06
C PHE A 78 7.01 4.71 17.64
N PRO A 79 7.15 3.42 17.27
CA PRO A 79 7.53 3.03 15.91
C PRO A 79 6.72 3.70 14.79
N ILE A 80 5.39 3.57 14.82
CA ILE A 80 4.53 4.02 13.71
C ILE A 80 4.32 5.54 13.77
N GLY A 81 3.94 6.06 14.93
CA GLY A 81 3.72 7.50 15.12
C GLY A 81 4.98 8.34 14.83
N TRP A 82 6.16 7.84 15.17
CA TRP A 82 7.42 8.53 14.87
C TRP A 82 7.71 8.60 13.38
N ILE A 83 7.46 7.52 12.62
CA ILE A 83 7.58 7.52 11.16
C ILE A 83 6.63 8.55 10.55
N ILE A 84 5.35 8.51 10.95
CA ILE A 84 4.31 9.40 10.41
C ILE A 84 4.63 10.87 10.71
N LEU A 85 5.07 11.21 11.93
CA LEU A 85 5.42 12.58 12.30
C LEU A 85 6.55 13.13 11.42
N ASN A 86 7.66 12.38 11.31
CA ASN A 86 8.83 12.79 10.53
C ASN A 86 8.50 12.87 9.03
N LEU A 87 7.69 11.94 8.54
CA LEU A 87 7.25 11.93 7.15
C LEU A 87 6.34 13.13 6.83
N ILE A 88 5.34 13.42 7.67
CA ILE A 88 4.46 14.58 7.46
C ILE A 88 5.27 15.87 7.51
N PHE A 89 6.23 15.98 8.43
CA PHE A 89 7.14 17.11 8.48
C PHE A 89 7.94 17.27 7.17
N LEU A 90 8.54 16.18 6.67
CA LEU A 90 9.28 16.19 5.41
C LEU A 90 8.36 16.51 4.22
N TYR A 91 7.18 15.92 4.18
CA TYR A 91 6.15 16.18 3.17
C TYR A 91 5.80 17.68 3.15
N GLN A 92 5.46 18.26 4.30
CA GLN A 92 5.17 19.69 4.41
C GLN A 92 6.35 20.56 3.98
N LEU A 93 7.59 20.17 4.30
CA LEU A 93 8.79 20.85 3.83
C LEU A 93 8.91 20.82 2.31
N THR A 94 8.68 19.66 1.68
CA THR A 94 8.74 19.52 0.22
C THR A 94 7.65 20.30 -0.51
N VAL A 95 6.43 20.32 0.05
CA VAL A 95 5.30 21.13 -0.45
C VAL A 95 5.63 22.62 -0.36
N LYS A 96 6.10 23.08 0.81
CA LYS A 96 6.45 24.49 1.03
C LYS A 96 7.62 24.96 0.16
N LYS A 97 8.53 24.05 -0.22
CA LYS A 97 9.65 24.32 -1.13
C LYS A 97 9.26 24.32 -2.61
N GLY A 98 8.01 24.00 -2.95
CA GLY A 98 7.55 23.91 -4.34
C GLY A 98 8.15 22.73 -5.12
N LEU A 99 8.84 21.80 -4.45
CA LEU A 99 9.44 20.62 -5.09
C LEU A 99 8.37 19.72 -5.70
N PHE A 100 7.16 19.74 -5.14
CA PHE A 100 6.04 18.98 -5.65
C PHE A 100 5.54 19.51 -7.01
N GLU A 101 5.57 20.83 -7.23
CA GLU A 101 5.27 21.44 -8.55
C GLU A 101 6.35 21.11 -9.58
N VAL A 102 7.62 21.06 -9.16
CA VAL A 102 8.71 20.61 -10.04
C VAL A 102 8.49 19.15 -10.45
N LEU A 103 8.17 18.27 -9.50
CA LEU A 103 7.87 16.86 -9.77
C LEU A 103 6.68 16.71 -10.73
N ARG A 104 5.62 17.50 -10.51
CA ARG A 104 4.44 17.57 -11.39
C ARG A 104 4.81 17.95 -12.83
N ASN A 105 5.56 19.03 -13.02
CA ASN A 105 5.97 19.50 -14.34
C ASN A 105 6.91 18.51 -15.05
N SER A 106 7.78 17.84 -14.27
CA SER A 106 8.63 16.78 -14.80
C SER A 106 7.83 15.56 -15.22
N LEU A 107 6.82 15.13 -14.46
CA LEU A 107 6.02 13.94 -14.79
C LEU A 107 5.04 14.18 -15.96
N GLY A 108 4.39 15.35 -15.99
CA GLY A 108 3.46 15.73 -17.06
C GLY A 108 4.13 15.94 -18.42
N SER A 109 5.39 16.41 -18.45
CA SER A 109 6.14 16.56 -19.70
C SER A 109 6.75 15.24 -20.22
N PHE A 110 7.03 14.29 -19.32
CA PHE A 110 7.72 13.04 -19.68
C PHE A 110 6.81 11.96 -20.30
N ALA A 111 5.53 11.94 -19.94
CA ALA A 111 4.54 11.00 -20.47
C ALA A 111 3.31 11.75 -20.98
N PRO A 112 3.23 12.10 -22.27
CA PRO A 112 2.07 12.82 -22.81
C PRO A 112 0.80 11.94 -22.90
N ASP A 113 0.94 10.61 -22.89
CA ASP A 113 -0.20 9.69 -22.91
C ASP A 113 -0.75 9.46 -21.50
N PRO A 114 -2.04 9.79 -21.23
CA PRO A 114 -2.65 9.62 -19.91
C PRO A 114 -2.56 8.19 -19.38
N ARG A 115 -2.62 7.16 -20.23
CA ARG A 115 -2.52 5.76 -19.81
C ARG A 115 -1.15 5.45 -19.20
N VAL A 116 -0.09 6.01 -19.78
CA VAL A 116 1.27 5.89 -19.26
C VAL A 116 1.48 6.73 -18.00
N GLN A 117 0.83 7.90 -17.91
CA GLN A 117 0.81 8.70 -16.68
C GLN A 117 0.24 7.91 -15.51
N VAL A 118 -0.86 7.16 -15.71
CA VAL A 118 -1.42 6.33 -14.63
C VAL A 118 -0.41 5.27 -14.17
N ILE A 119 0.31 4.62 -15.08
CA ILE A 119 1.36 3.64 -14.72
C ILE A 119 2.46 4.33 -13.88
N LEU A 120 3.01 5.44 -14.37
CA LEU A 120 4.12 6.11 -13.70
C LEU A 120 3.72 6.69 -12.34
N ILE A 121 2.53 7.27 -12.24
CA ILE A 121 2.08 8.02 -11.06
C ILE A 121 1.39 7.09 -10.06
N ALA A 122 0.31 6.42 -10.46
CA ALA A 122 -0.48 5.61 -9.54
C ALA A 122 0.27 4.35 -9.10
N PHE A 123 0.93 3.67 -10.04
CA PHE A 123 1.62 2.41 -9.75
C PHE A 123 3.06 2.66 -9.29
N SER A 124 3.96 3.16 -10.14
CA SER A 124 5.37 3.20 -9.78
C SER A 124 5.68 4.24 -8.70
N PHE A 125 5.29 5.51 -8.89
CA PHE A 125 5.52 6.55 -7.89
C PHE A 125 4.69 6.32 -6.61
N GLY A 126 3.46 5.83 -6.75
CA GLY A 126 2.65 5.38 -5.62
C GLY A 126 3.34 4.31 -4.79
N ALA A 127 3.89 3.27 -5.41
CA ALA A 127 4.62 2.22 -4.72
C ALA A 127 5.91 2.72 -4.05
N PHE A 128 6.61 3.67 -4.66
CA PHE A 128 7.76 4.34 -4.00
C PHE A 128 7.33 5.03 -2.70
N LEU A 129 6.23 5.79 -2.75
CA LEU A 129 5.67 6.42 -1.57
C LEU A 129 5.17 5.38 -0.56
N GLU A 130 4.57 4.27 -0.97
CA GLU A 130 4.12 3.21 -0.05
C GLU A 130 5.31 2.59 0.69
N GLY A 131 6.38 2.26 -0.03
CA GLY A 131 7.62 1.77 0.58
C GLY A 131 8.22 2.74 1.60
N ALA A 132 8.18 4.05 1.34
CA ALA A 132 8.76 5.06 2.24
C ALA A 132 7.82 5.49 3.39
N ALA A 133 6.53 5.67 3.10
CA ALA A 133 5.55 6.27 3.98
C ALA A 133 4.56 5.25 4.57
N GLY A 134 4.00 4.40 3.71
CA GLY A 134 2.90 3.51 4.01
C GLY A 134 1.60 4.21 4.42
N PHE A 135 0.70 3.42 5.01
CA PHE A 135 -0.52 3.86 5.71
C PHE A 135 -1.51 4.69 4.86
N GLY A 136 -1.59 4.41 3.55
CA GLY A 136 -2.57 5.04 2.65
C GLY A 136 -2.22 6.47 2.22
N THR A 137 -1.12 7.04 2.73
CA THR A 137 -0.53 8.30 2.25
C THR A 137 -0.33 8.30 0.72
N PRO A 138 0.19 7.21 0.10
CA PRO A 138 0.46 7.20 -1.35
C PRO A 138 -0.80 7.35 -2.18
N VAL A 139 -1.91 6.74 -1.77
CA VAL A 139 -3.18 6.82 -2.49
C VAL A 139 -3.67 8.26 -2.53
N ALA A 140 -3.61 8.97 -1.40
CA ALA A 140 -4.02 10.37 -1.32
C ALA A 140 -3.14 11.26 -2.22
N VAL A 141 -1.82 11.09 -2.17
CA VAL A 141 -0.86 11.90 -2.93
C VAL A 141 -0.99 11.65 -4.44
N THR A 142 -1.01 10.38 -4.86
CA THR A 142 -1.12 10.02 -6.29
C THR A 142 -2.46 10.41 -6.88
N ALA A 143 -3.57 10.26 -6.14
CA ALA A 143 -4.89 10.69 -6.59
C ALA A 143 -4.92 12.22 -6.77
N ALA A 144 -4.34 12.99 -5.85
CA ALA A 144 -4.24 14.44 -5.97
C ALA A 144 -3.42 14.87 -7.20
N ILE A 145 -2.32 14.17 -7.53
CA ILE A 145 -1.53 14.45 -8.74
C ILE A 145 -2.37 14.16 -10.00
N LEU A 146 -3.03 13.01 -10.07
CA LEU A 146 -3.86 12.65 -11.23
C LEU A 146 -5.01 13.64 -11.44
N ILE A 147 -5.66 14.10 -10.37
CA ILE A 147 -6.70 15.14 -10.45
C ILE A 147 -6.15 16.43 -11.07
N GLN A 148 -4.95 16.85 -10.65
CA GLN A 148 -4.29 18.03 -11.18
C GLN A 148 -3.83 17.89 -12.65
N LEU A 149 -3.66 16.65 -13.13
CA LEU A 149 -3.43 16.34 -14.54
C LEU A 149 -4.73 16.24 -15.36
N GLY A 150 -5.88 16.49 -14.72
CA GLY A 150 -7.19 16.58 -15.36
C GLY A 150 -8.03 15.29 -15.29
N PHE A 151 -7.61 14.28 -14.54
CA PHE A 151 -8.42 13.08 -14.30
C PHE A 151 -9.60 13.40 -13.39
N LYS A 152 -10.74 12.73 -13.59
CA LYS A 152 -11.91 12.89 -12.73
C LYS A 152 -11.58 12.43 -11.30
N PRO A 153 -11.99 13.15 -10.23
CA PRO A 153 -11.64 12.80 -8.85
C PRO A 153 -11.92 11.35 -8.46
N LEU A 154 -13.13 10.85 -8.72
CA LEU A 154 -13.50 9.48 -8.41
C LEU A 154 -12.65 8.44 -9.17
N GLN A 155 -12.32 8.75 -10.43
CA GLN A 155 -11.48 7.89 -11.27
C GLN A 155 -10.03 7.88 -10.76
N ALA A 156 -9.46 9.06 -10.47
CA ALA A 156 -8.11 9.20 -9.93
C ALA A 156 -7.95 8.44 -8.61
N SER A 157 -8.88 8.62 -7.67
CA SER A 157 -8.88 7.88 -6.40
C SER A 157 -9.00 6.37 -6.62
N GLY A 158 -9.90 5.92 -7.51
CA GLY A 158 -10.06 4.50 -7.81
C GLY A 158 -8.82 3.86 -8.42
N LEU A 159 -8.17 4.53 -9.38
CA LEU A 159 -6.95 4.05 -10.02
C LEU A 159 -5.78 3.98 -9.03
N SER A 160 -5.63 4.99 -8.17
CA SER A 160 -4.64 4.99 -7.10
C SER A 160 -4.87 3.87 -6.09
N LEU A 161 -6.13 3.57 -5.74
CA LEU A 161 -6.46 2.46 -4.85
C LEU A 161 -6.12 1.09 -5.46
N ILE A 162 -6.48 0.86 -6.73
CA ILE A 162 -6.14 -0.39 -7.44
C ILE A 162 -4.62 -0.56 -7.48
N ALA A 163 -3.89 0.50 -7.87
CA ALA A 163 -2.45 0.48 -8.01
C ALA A 163 -1.70 0.18 -6.71
N ASN A 164 -2.24 0.63 -5.56
CA ASN A 164 -1.61 0.41 -4.25
C ASN A 164 -1.71 -1.05 -3.76
N THR A 165 -2.36 -1.96 -4.48
CA THR A 165 -2.52 -3.36 -4.04
C THR A 165 -1.20 -4.14 -4.02
N ALA A 166 -0.27 -3.84 -4.94
CA ALA A 166 1.00 -4.56 -5.08
C ALA A 166 2.07 -4.24 -4.01
N PRO A 167 2.30 -2.97 -3.61
CA PRO A 167 3.39 -2.64 -2.67
C PRO A 167 3.07 -2.92 -1.20
N VAL A 168 1.81 -2.81 -0.76
CA VAL A 168 1.44 -2.67 0.69
C VAL A 168 2.13 -3.60 1.68
N ALA A 169 2.44 -4.85 1.30
CA ALA A 169 3.14 -5.78 2.20
C ALA A 169 4.52 -5.28 2.67
N TYR A 170 5.23 -4.49 1.86
CA TYR A 170 6.53 -3.92 2.20
C TYR A 170 6.46 -2.42 2.51
N GLY A 171 5.25 -1.89 2.68
CA GLY A 171 5.02 -0.49 3.02
C GLY A 171 5.68 -0.07 4.33
N ALA A 172 5.96 1.23 4.45
CA ALA A 172 6.62 1.83 5.61
C ALA A 172 7.89 1.07 6.02
N LEU A 173 8.81 0.87 5.07
CA LEU A 173 10.07 0.15 5.25
C LEU A 173 9.89 -1.26 5.81
N GLY A 174 8.90 -2.00 5.32
CA GLY A 174 8.65 -3.38 5.71
C GLY A 174 7.94 -3.55 7.05
N THR A 175 7.33 -2.50 7.60
CA THR A 175 6.63 -2.53 8.89
C THR A 175 5.63 -3.70 9.02
N PRO A 176 4.80 -4.05 8.01
CA PRO A 176 3.90 -5.20 8.11
C PRO A 176 4.62 -6.53 8.31
N ILE A 177 5.73 -6.76 7.59
CA ILE A 177 6.53 -7.99 7.72
C ILE A 177 7.26 -8.03 9.07
N ILE A 178 7.79 -6.89 9.54
CA ILE A 178 8.44 -6.76 10.85
C ILE A 178 7.45 -7.05 11.97
N ALA A 179 6.25 -6.47 11.90
CA ALA A 179 5.19 -6.73 12.86
C ALA A 179 4.77 -8.20 12.85
N LEU A 180 4.61 -8.80 11.66
CA LEU A 180 4.27 -10.22 11.51
C LEU A 180 5.33 -11.14 12.12
N SER A 181 6.62 -10.86 11.87
CA SER A 181 7.73 -11.59 12.49
C SER A 181 7.69 -11.45 14.02
N GLY A 182 7.47 -10.24 14.53
CA GLY A 182 7.38 -9.98 15.97
C GLY A 182 6.25 -10.72 16.69
N VAL A 183 5.08 -10.88 16.05
CA VAL A 183 3.94 -11.58 16.67
C VAL A 183 3.94 -13.10 16.48
N THR A 184 4.55 -13.59 15.40
CA THR A 184 4.59 -15.05 15.11
C THR A 184 5.87 -15.72 15.60
N GLY A 185 6.94 -14.96 15.82
CA GLY A 185 8.28 -15.50 16.09
C GLY A 185 8.93 -16.15 14.87
N LEU A 186 8.34 -16.02 13.67
CA LEU A 186 8.92 -16.53 12.43
C LEU A 186 10.06 -15.63 11.96
N ASP A 187 11.06 -16.23 11.30
CA ASP A 187 12.22 -15.52 10.77
C ASP A 187 11.81 -14.42 9.78
N LEU A 188 12.35 -13.22 10.00
CA LEU A 188 12.00 -12.02 9.23
C LEU A 188 12.36 -12.16 7.75
N HIS A 189 13.53 -12.74 7.45
CA HIS A 189 14.00 -12.91 6.08
C HIS A 189 13.18 -13.99 5.35
N HIS A 190 12.80 -15.07 6.02
CA HIS A 190 11.91 -16.08 5.46
C HIS A 190 10.52 -15.54 5.15
N LEU A 191 9.93 -14.75 6.06
CA LEU A 191 8.64 -14.10 5.81
C LEU A 191 8.72 -13.14 4.62
N SER A 192 9.77 -12.30 4.59
CA SER A 192 10.04 -11.39 3.47
C SER A 192 10.18 -12.16 2.15
N ALA A 193 10.97 -13.22 2.12
CA ALA A 193 11.18 -14.01 0.91
C ALA A 193 9.89 -14.70 0.43
N MET A 194 9.09 -15.25 1.35
CA MET A 194 7.86 -15.97 1.01
C MET A 194 6.82 -15.03 0.39
N VAL A 195 6.58 -13.89 1.02
CA VAL A 195 5.66 -12.87 0.51
C VAL A 195 6.15 -12.34 -0.85
N GLY A 196 7.46 -12.16 -1.00
CA GLY A 196 8.09 -11.65 -2.21
C GLY A 196 8.26 -12.69 -3.31
N ARG A 197 7.88 -13.95 -3.08
CA ARG A 197 7.69 -14.96 -4.13
C ARG A 197 6.27 -14.95 -4.69
N GLN A 198 5.30 -14.45 -3.92
CA GLN A 198 3.88 -14.42 -4.29
C GLN A 198 3.48 -13.09 -4.93
N LEU A 199 3.92 -11.98 -4.34
CA LEU A 199 3.57 -10.63 -4.81
C LEU A 199 4.02 -10.29 -6.23
N PRO A 200 5.22 -10.70 -6.73
CA PRO A 200 5.67 -10.31 -8.07
C PRO A 200 4.70 -10.66 -9.19
N PHE A 201 3.91 -11.74 -9.05
CA PHE A 201 2.87 -12.09 -10.00
C PHE A 201 1.78 -11.02 -10.08
N PHE A 202 1.33 -10.52 -8.93
CA PHE A 202 0.36 -9.43 -8.86
C PHE A 202 0.97 -8.11 -9.32
N SER A 203 2.21 -7.81 -8.92
CA SER A 203 2.94 -6.61 -9.36
C SER A 203 3.11 -6.52 -10.88
N LEU A 204 3.22 -7.68 -11.56
CA LEU A 204 3.24 -7.74 -13.01
C LEU A 204 1.86 -7.43 -13.64
N ILE A 205 0.78 -7.85 -12.99
CA ILE A 205 -0.61 -7.72 -13.49
C ILE A 205 -1.17 -6.32 -13.23
N VAL A 206 -0.86 -5.71 -12.08
CA VAL A 206 -1.47 -4.45 -11.64
C VAL A 206 -1.33 -3.31 -12.66
N PRO A 207 -0.18 -3.06 -13.31
CA PRO A 207 -0.07 -2.02 -14.34
C PRO A 207 -1.05 -2.22 -15.50
N PHE A 208 -1.28 -3.46 -15.93
CA PHE A 208 -2.26 -3.79 -16.95
C PHE A 208 -3.68 -3.51 -16.45
N TRP A 209 -3.98 -3.95 -15.23
CA TRP A 209 -5.30 -3.79 -14.65
C TRP A 209 -5.67 -2.31 -14.45
N VAL A 210 -4.74 -1.50 -13.97
CA VAL A 210 -4.92 -0.06 -13.76
C VAL A 210 -5.19 0.65 -15.09
N VAL A 211 -4.44 0.34 -16.15
CA VAL A 211 -4.73 0.91 -17.47
C VAL A 211 -6.05 0.38 -18.03
N TRP A 212 -6.37 -0.90 -17.83
CA TRP A 212 -7.63 -1.47 -18.27
C TRP A 212 -8.82 -0.78 -17.59
N ALA A 213 -8.74 -0.53 -16.29
CA ALA A 213 -9.76 0.21 -15.53
C ALA A 213 -9.91 1.66 -16.01
N TYR A 214 -8.83 2.27 -16.50
CA TYR A 214 -8.85 3.65 -17.02
C TYR A 214 -9.38 3.75 -18.47
N ALA A 215 -8.82 2.97 -19.39
CA ALA A 215 -8.98 3.13 -20.84
C ALA A 215 -9.62 1.92 -21.54
N GLY A 216 -10.10 0.93 -20.79
CA GLY A 216 -10.67 -0.29 -21.35
C GLY A 216 -9.62 -1.23 -21.94
N PHE A 217 -10.07 -2.42 -22.38
CA PHE A 217 -9.16 -3.49 -22.80
C PHE A 217 -8.34 -3.10 -24.04
N ARG A 218 -8.98 -2.44 -25.01
CA ARG A 218 -8.30 -1.92 -26.21
C ARG A 218 -7.30 -0.82 -25.86
N GLY A 219 -7.65 0.08 -24.94
CA GLY A 219 -6.75 1.13 -24.47
C GLY A 219 -5.50 0.58 -23.78
N MET A 220 -5.68 -0.47 -22.96
CA MET A 220 -4.58 -1.23 -22.33
C MET A 220 -3.68 -1.90 -23.37
N LEU A 221 -4.25 -2.57 -24.37
CA LEU A 221 -3.46 -3.14 -25.48
C LEU A 221 -2.70 -2.04 -26.25
N GLY A 222 -3.19 -0.81 -26.32
CA GLY A 222 -2.44 0.29 -26.95
C GLY A 222 -1.12 0.64 -26.24
N VAL A 223 -1.01 0.34 -24.94
CA VAL A 223 0.17 0.65 -24.10
C VAL A 223 0.73 -0.55 -23.35
N TRP A 224 0.45 -1.76 -23.85
CA TRP A 224 0.96 -3.00 -23.26
C TRP A 224 2.49 -3.01 -23.08
N PRO A 225 3.32 -2.41 -23.95
CA PRO A 225 4.78 -2.38 -23.73
C PRO A 225 5.13 -1.62 -22.46
N ALA A 226 4.50 -0.47 -22.22
CA ALA A 226 4.73 0.32 -21.01
C ALA A 226 4.25 -0.41 -19.75
N ALA A 227 3.07 -1.05 -19.80
CA ALA A 227 2.55 -1.84 -18.68
C ALA A 227 3.44 -3.04 -18.36
N LEU A 228 3.89 -3.77 -19.38
CA LEU A 228 4.80 -4.90 -19.22
C LEU A 228 6.14 -4.46 -18.64
N THR A 229 6.74 -3.41 -19.21
CA THR A 229 8.01 -2.87 -18.73
C THR A 229 7.90 -2.42 -17.28
N ALA A 230 6.85 -1.69 -16.92
CA ALA A 230 6.61 -1.26 -15.54
C ALA A 230 6.48 -2.45 -14.59
N GLY A 231 5.66 -3.45 -14.96
CA GLY A 231 5.39 -4.62 -14.14
C GLY A 231 6.62 -5.51 -13.97
N VAL A 232 7.36 -5.82 -15.04
CA VAL A 232 8.58 -6.64 -14.96
C VAL A 232 9.68 -5.92 -14.20
N ALA A 233 9.92 -4.64 -14.49
CA ALA A 233 10.95 -3.85 -13.82
C ALA A 233 10.60 -3.51 -12.36
N PHE A 234 9.35 -3.75 -11.94
CA PHE A 234 8.97 -3.75 -10.54
C PHE A 234 9.11 -5.14 -9.92
N ALA A 235 8.48 -6.16 -10.51
CA ALA A 235 8.39 -7.52 -10.00
C ALA A 235 9.76 -8.19 -9.80
N VAL A 236 10.69 -8.00 -10.74
CA VAL A 236 12.02 -8.62 -10.66
C VAL A 236 12.85 -8.06 -9.50
N PRO A 237 13.07 -6.73 -9.39
CA PRO A 237 13.75 -6.19 -8.21
C PRO A 237 12.99 -6.45 -6.91
N GLN A 238 11.64 -6.42 -6.94
CA GLN A 238 10.83 -6.77 -5.77
C GLN A 238 11.19 -8.16 -5.24
N PHE A 239 11.19 -9.16 -6.12
CA PHE A 239 11.60 -10.53 -5.80
C PHE A 239 13.05 -10.60 -5.29
N LEU A 240 13.99 -9.94 -5.97
CA LEU A 240 15.41 -10.03 -5.61
C LEU A 240 15.68 -9.40 -4.24
N VAL A 241 15.19 -8.19 -4.00
CA VAL A 241 15.41 -7.48 -2.73
C VAL A 241 14.72 -8.21 -1.58
N SER A 242 13.49 -8.70 -1.79
CA SER A 242 12.76 -9.41 -0.73
C SER A 242 13.42 -10.73 -0.32
N ASN A 243 14.08 -11.43 -1.26
CA ASN A 243 14.72 -12.72 -1.02
C ASN A 243 16.16 -12.59 -0.50
N PHE A 244 16.91 -11.56 -0.90
CA PHE A 244 18.34 -11.47 -0.62
C PHE A 244 18.74 -10.35 0.36
N HIS A 245 17.89 -9.34 0.57
CA HIS A 245 18.19 -8.22 1.47
C HIS A 245 17.21 -8.18 2.65
N GLY A 246 15.91 -8.37 2.40
CA GLY A 246 14.84 -8.29 3.40
C GLY A 246 13.84 -7.17 3.09
N PRO A 247 12.88 -6.91 3.99
CA PRO A 247 11.64 -6.22 3.63
C PRO A 247 11.76 -4.69 3.49
N TRP A 248 12.84 -4.07 3.96
CA TRP A 248 12.91 -2.61 4.13
C TRP A 248 12.94 -1.78 2.84
N LEU A 249 13.61 -2.27 1.80
CA LEU A 249 13.88 -1.50 0.57
C LEU A 249 13.12 -2.03 -0.65
N VAL A 250 12.28 -3.04 -0.46
CA VAL A 250 11.67 -3.84 -1.54
C VAL A 250 10.92 -2.96 -2.52
N ASP A 251 9.92 -2.21 -2.06
CA ASP A 251 9.10 -1.38 -2.95
C ASP A 251 9.82 -0.13 -3.43
N ILE A 252 10.70 0.46 -2.61
CA ILE A 252 11.47 1.64 -2.99
C ILE A 252 12.34 1.33 -4.20
N VAL A 253 13.11 0.24 -4.14
CA VAL A 253 14.00 -0.19 -5.22
C VAL A 253 13.18 -0.62 -6.44
N ALA A 254 12.14 -1.43 -6.24
CA ALA A 254 11.26 -1.89 -7.32
C ALA A 254 10.58 -0.73 -8.07
N ALA A 255 10.08 0.25 -7.33
CA ALA A 255 9.44 1.44 -7.90
C ALA A 255 10.42 2.30 -8.71
N ILE A 256 11.63 2.54 -8.18
CA ILE A 256 12.68 3.31 -8.89
C ILE A 256 13.05 2.59 -10.19
N CYS A 257 13.31 1.28 -10.14
CA CYS A 257 13.60 0.48 -11.32
C CYS A 257 12.46 0.54 -12.35
N SER A 258 11.21 0.44 -11.90
CA SER A 258 10.02 0.55 -12.74
C SER A 258 9.91 1.92 -13.42
N MET A 259 10.03 3.02 -12.67
CA MET A 259 9.99 4.38 -13.23
C MET A 259 11.11 4.61 -14.25
N ILE A 260 12.35 4.21 -13.93
CA ILE A 260 13.49 4.36 -14.83
C ILE A 260 13.29 3.52 -16.10
N ALA A 261 12.84 2.28 -15.98
CA ALA A 261 12.64 1.39 -17.12
C ALA A 261 11.57 1.93 -18.08
N VAL A 262 10.43 2.41 -17.55
CA VAL A 262 9.39 3.04 -18.37
C VAL A 262 9.89 4.35 -18.98
N ALA A 263 10.64 5.15 -18.22
CA ALA A 263 11.23 6.39 -18.74
C ALA A 263 12.21 6.14 -19.89
N VAL A 264 13.02 5.08 -19.80
CA VAL A 264 13.93 4.64 -20.87
C VAL A 264 13.13 4.11 -22.06
N LEU A 265 12.11 3.29 -21.85
CA LEU A 265 11.24 2.79 -22.92
C LEU A 265 10.63 3.96 -23.73
N LEU A 266 10.14 5.00 -23.06
CA LEU A 266 9.53 6.17 -23.70
C LEU A 266 10.47 6.98 -24.59
N LYS A 267 11.80 6.79 -24.46
CA LYS A 267 12.77 7.38 -25.39
C LYS A 267 12.78 6.70 -26.75
N PHE A 268 12.43 5.41 -26.81
CA PHE A 268 12.50 4.58 -28.02
C PHE A 268 11.13 4.16 -28.54
N TRP A 269 10.09 4.25 -27.71
CA TRP A 269 8.75 3.82 -28.03
C TRP A 269 7.73 4.86 -27.57
N ARG A 270 6.70 5.09 -28.40
CA ARG A 270 5.54 5.91 -28.06
C ARG A 270 4.26 5.17 -28.46
N PRO A 271 3.14 5.40 -27.76
CA PRO A 271 1.85 4.86 -28.16
C PRO A 271 1.50 5.31 -29.59
N LYS A 272 1.02 4.37 -30.42
CA LYS A 272 0.66 4.65 -31.82
C LYS A 272 -0.61 5.50 -31.95
N GLU A 273 -1.55 5.32 -31.03
CA GLU A 273 -2.80 6.06 -30.96
C GLU A 273 -2.68 7.13 -29.89
N ALA A 274 -2.87 8.39 -30.28
CA ALA A 274 -3.00 9.49 -29.33
C ALA A 274 -4.28 9.29 -28.52
N TRP A 275 -4.15 9.19 -27.20
CA TRP A 275 -5.28 9.09 -26.30
C TRP A 275 -5.49 10.44 -25.63
N GLU A 276 -6.52 11.18 -26.07
CA GLU A 276 -6.91 12.40 -25.38
C GLU A 276 -7.50 12.04 -24.01
N ALA A 277 -6.98 12.66 -22.95
CA ALA A 277 -7.56 12.43 -21.63
C ALA A 277 -9.01 12.94 -21.64
N GLN A 278 -9.90 12.25 -20.92
CA GLN A 278 -11.23 12.78 -20.60
C GLN A 278 -11.07 13.92 -19.58
N HIS A 279 -10.48 15.04 -20.02
CA HIS A 279 -10.20 16.19 -19.18
C HIS A 279 -11.52 16.78 -18.69
N ILE A 280 -11.63 16.98 -17.39
CA ILE A 280 -12.51 18.05 -16.90
C ILE A 280 -11.82 19.34 -17.36
N ALA A 281 -12.52 20.19 -18.12
CA ALA A 281 -12.06 21.55 -18.35
C ALA A 281 -11.86 22.17 -16.97
N VAL A 282 -10.59 22.35 -16.58
CA VAL A 282 -10.25 23.03 -15.34
C VAL A 282 -10.75 24.45 -15.53
N TYR A 283 -11.93 24.76 -15.02
CA TYR A 283 -12.37 26.13 -14.87
C TYR A 283 -11.29 26.81 -14.04
N GLU A 284 -10.59 27.77 -14.64
CA GLU A 284 -9.72 28.70 -13.93
C GLU A 284 -10.52 29.25 -12.75
N ILE A 285 -10.21 28.78 -11.55
CA ILE A 285 -10.60 29.48 -10.34
C ILE A 285 -9.68 30.71 -10.31
N ARG A 286 -10.19 31.81 -10.86
CA ARG A 286 -9.67 33.16 -10.67
C ARG A 286 -9.71 33.54 -9.19
#